data_AF-A0A2X3IZG6-F1
#
_entry.id   AF-A0A2X3IZG6-F1
#
_cell.length_a   1.000
_cell.length_b   1.000
_cell.length_c   1.000
_cell.angle_alpha   90.00
_cell.angle_beta   90.00
_cell.angle_gamma   90.00
#
_symmetry.space_group_name_H-M   'P 1'
#
loop_
_entity.id
_entity.type
_entity.pdbx_description
1 polymer ?
#
loop_
_entity_poly.entity_id
_entity_poly.type
_entity_poly.pdbx_seq_one_letter_code
_entity_poly.pdbx_strand_id
1 'polypeptide(L)'
;MVFAHEFGHLLGGLHSRHMQKKGLGNPQYDFARGYISKDGSWGTLMANGETGTTIPAWSATDRQWKGETTGVPAGQPDAADCASLFRLSVHQVSRYRSHTAPVIPGNRSGDTG
;
A
#
# COMPACT_ATOMS: atom_id res chain seq x y z
N MET A 1 -11.79 -6.84 -6.51
CA MET A 1 -11.12 -5.68 -5.88
C MET A 1 -10.67 -5.94 -4.45
N VAL A 2 -11.41 -6.72 -3.64
CA VAL A 2 -11.12 -6.96 -2.21
C VAL A 2 -9.68 -7.40 -1.93
N PHE A 3 -9.18 -8.44 -2.60
CA PHE A 3 -7.80 -8.90 -2.36
C PHE A 3 -6.75 -7.80 -2.55
N ALA A 4 -6.82 -7.02 -3.63
CA ALA A 4 -5.87 -5.95 -3.90
C ALA A 4 -5.99 -4.77 -2.93
N HIS A 5 -7.19 -4.54 -2.37
CA HIS A 5 -7.44 -3.56 -1.31
C HIS A 5 -6.78 -3.99 0.01
N GLU A 6 -7.03 -5.22 0.45
CA GLU A 6 -6.43 -5.77 1.68
C GLU A 6 -4.91 -5.91 1.55
N PHE A 7 -4.44 -6.30 0.36
CA PHE A 7 -3.00 -6.30 0.07
C PHE A 7 -2.41 -4.89 0.16
N GLY A 8 -3.16 -3.87 -0.27
CA GLY A 8 -2.79 -2.47 -0.07
C GLY A 8 -2.62 -2.12 1.40
N HIS A 9 -3.52 -2.57 2.28
CA HIS A 9 -3.37 -2.38 3.74
C HIS A 9 -2.10 -3.02 4.28
N LEU A 10 -1.75 -4.24 3.85
CA LEU A 10 -0.49 -4.91 4.24
C LEU A 10 0.76 -4.13 3.81
N LEU A 11 0.69 -3.37 2.71
CA LEU A 11 1.78 -2.52 2.24
C LEU A 11 1.80 -1.12 2.88
N GLY A 12 0.87 -0.84 3.80
CA GLY A 12 0.76 0.44 4.52
C GLY A 12 -0.24 1.44 3.92
N GLY A 13 -1.09 0.98 3.00
CA GLY A 13 -2.12 1.81 2.38
C GLY A 13 -3.28 2.09 3.33
N LEU A 14 -3.79 3.30 3.27
CA LEU A 14 -4.94 3.77 4.06
C LEU A 14 -6.13 4.04 3.15
N HIS A 15 -7.34 4.05 3.72
CA HIS A 15 -8.52 4.47 2.96
C HIS A 15 -8.41 5.92 2.49
N SER A 16 -9.31 6.33 1.60
CA SER A 16 -9.38 7.73 1.19
C SER A 16 -9.56 8.64 2.42
N ARG A 17 -9.24 9.91 2.22
CA ARG A 17 -9.40 10.95 3.24
C ARG A 17 -10.85 11.16 3.68
N HIS A 18 -11.82 10.80 2.84
CA HIS A 18 -13.26 10.89 3.17
C HIS A 18 -13.66 9.83 4.20
N MET A 19 -13.26 8.58 3.98
CA MET A 19 -13.52 7.46 4.90
C MET A 19 -12.67 7.52 6.17
N GLN A 20 -11.40 7.89 6.06
CA GLN A 20 -10.45 7.83 7.18
C GLN A 20 -9.78 9.19 7.40
N LYS A 21 -10.24 9.92 8.43
CA LYS A 21 -9.71 11.23 8.84
C LYS A 21 -8.24 11.15 9.31
N LYS A 22 -7.56 12.31 9.34
CA LYS A 22 -6.18 12.47 9.85
C LYS A 22 -6.03 11.87 11.26
N GLY A 23 -4.89 11.25 11.54
CA GLY A 23 -4.52 10.76 12.88
C GLY A 23 -4.55 9.24 13.04
N LEU A 24 -5.03 8.50 12.04
CA LEU A 24 -4.96 7.05 11.99
C LEU A 24 -3.77 6.65 11.09
N GLY A 25 -2.58 6.52 11.68
CA GLY A 25 -1.34 6.14 11.00
C GLY A 25 -0.15 7.02 11.38
N ASN A 26 1.04 6.70 10.84
CA ASN A 26 2.22 7.54 10.99
C ASN A 26 2.08 8.78 10.07
N PRO A 27 2.15 10.02 10.61
CA PRO A 27 2.01 11.24 9.82
C PRO A 27 2.97 11.33 8.62
N GLN A 28 4.14 10.70 8.72
CA GLN A 28 5.13 10.63 7.64
C GLN A 28 4.60 9.94 6.38
N TYR A 29 3.62 9.05 6.52
CA TYR A 29 3.06 8.23 5.44
C TYR A 29 1.57 8.50 5.20
N ASP A 30 1.01 9.59 5.74
CA ASP A 30 -0.42 9.95 5.61
C ASP A 30 -0.86 10.18 4.16
N PHE A 31 0.09 10.31 3.22
CA PHE A 31 -0.17 10.44 1.78
C PHE A 31 -0.52 9.11 1.09
N ALA A 32 -0.24 7.95 1.69
CA ALA A 32 -0.46 6.64 1.06
C ALA A 32 -1.94 6.22 1.13
N ARG A 33 -2.81 6.96 0.45
CA ARG A 33 -4.27 6.89 0.57
C ARG A 33 -4.98 6.61 -0.75
N GLY A 34 -6.22 6.13 -0.64
CA GLY A 34 -7.16 6.12 -1.75
C GLY A 34 -7.42 7.51 -2.33
N TYR A 35 -7.38 7.59 -3.65
CA TYR A 35 -7.79 8.74 -4.44
C TYR A 35 -9.20 8.55 -5.01
N ILE A 36 -9.99 9.62 -5.01
CA ILE A 36 -11.30 9.75 -5.66
C ILE A 36 -11.18 10.88 -6.70
N SER A 37 -11.72 10.68 -7.90
CA SER A 37 -11.71 11.68 -8.96
C SER A 37 -12.40 12.98 -8.53
N LYS A 38 -12.03 14.09 -9.16
CA LYS A 38 -12.61 15.42 -8.85
C LYS A 38 -14.12 15.46 -8.99
N ASP A 39 -14.66 14.71 -9.94
CA ASP A 39 -16.10 14.58 -10.19
C ASP A 39 -16.77 13.46 -9.36
N GLY A 40 -16.01 12.71 -8.57
CA GLY A 40 -16.48 11.59 -7.76
C GLY A 40 -16.93 10.36 -8.56
N SER A 41 -16.75 10.35 -9.89
CA SER A 41 -17.23 9.28 -10.77
C SER A 41 -16.45 7.97 -10.61
N TRP A 42 -15.21 8.02 -10.13
CA TRP A 42 -14.41 6.82 -9.85
C TRP A 42 -13.43 7.00 -8.70
N GLY A 43 -13.02 5.87 -8.11
CA GLY A 43 -12.01 5.81 -7.06
C GLY A 43 -10.95 4.74 -7.33
N THR A 44 -9.76 4.94 -6.77
CA THR A 44 -8.67 3.94 -6.77
C THR A 44 -8.95 2.82 -5.76
N LEU A 45 -8.16 1.74 -5.79
CA LEU A 45 -8.36 0.54 -4.96
C LEU A 45 -8.52 0.82 -3.46
N MET A 46 -7.83 1.81 -2.91
CA MET A 46 -7.95 2.15 -1.49
C MET A 46 -9.15 3.07 -1.18
N ALA A 47 -9.87 3.54 -2.20
CA ALA A 47 -11.16 4.23 -2.09
C ALA A 47 -12.34 3.31 -2.49
N ASN A 48 -12.11 1.99 -2.46
CA ASN A 48 -13.08 0.99 -2.87
C ASN A 48 -14.37 1.10 -2.03
N GLY A 49 -15.51 1.18 -2.71
CA GLY A 49 -16.83 1.33 -2.09
C GLY A 49 -17.27 2.77 -1.79
N GLU A 50 -16.41 3.76 -2.03
CA GLU A 50 -16.75 5.18 -1.85
C GLU A 50 -17.36 5.83 -3.11
N THR A 51 -17.22 5.17 -4.26
CA THR A 51 -17.72 5.64 -5.55
C THR A 51 -18.47 4.53 -6.28
N GLY A 52 -19.27 4.90 -7.29
CA GLY A 52 -19.96 3.93 -8.14
C GLY A 52 -19.02 3.10 -9.02
N THR A 53 -17.74 3.46 -9.14
CA THR A 53 -16.75 2.72 -9.94
C THR A 53 -15.38 2.75 -9.29
N THR A 54 -14.85 1.58 -8.93
CA THR A 54 -13.45 1.47 -8.49
C THR A 54 -12.58 1.02 -9.66
N ILE A 55 -11.48 1.73 -9.93
CA ILE A 55 -10.50 1.35 -10.94
C ILE A 55 -9.45 0.40 -10.33
N PRO A 56 -8.91 -0.57 -11.10
CA PRO A 56 -7.98 -1.57 -10.59
C PRO A 56 -6.54 -1.01 -10.51
N ALA A 57 -6.39 0.16 -9.87
CA ALA A 57 -5.13 0.86 -9.70
C ALA A 57 -5.03 1.42 -8.28
N TRP A 58 -3.82 1.39 -7.71
CA TRP A 58 -3.48 2.20 -6.55
C TRP A 58 -3.27 3.66 -6.96
N SER A 59 -3.45 4.58 -6.02
CA SER A 59 -3.21 6.00 -6.28
C SER A 59 -1.75 6.28 -6.63
N ALA A 60 -1.54 7.14 -7.62
CA ALA A 60 -0.22 7.47 -8.16
C ALA A 60 -0.26 8.82 -8.88
N THR A 61 0.79 9.63 -8.71
CA THR A 61 0.90 10.98 -9.29
C THR A 61 1.37 10.99 -10.74
N ASP A 62 1.95 9.88 -11.20
CA ASP A 62 2.52 9.68 -12.54
C ASP A 62 1.60 8.91 -13.48
N ARG A 63 0.39 8.56 -13.03
CA ARG A 63 -0.60 7.81 -13.80
C ARG A 63 -1.89 8.58 -13.97
N GLN A 64 -2.58 8.30 -15.07
CA GLN A 64 -3.86 8.92 -15.39
C GLN A 64 -4.90 7.88 -15.75
N TRP A 65 -6.15 8.23 -15.50
CA TRP A 65 -7.34 7.53 -15.94
C TRP A 65 -8.30 8.53 -16.57
N LYS A 66 -8.69 8.29 -17.83
CA LYS A 66 -9.57 9.20 -18.60
C LYS A 66 -9.09 10.67 -18.62
N GLY A 67 -7.77 10.88 -18.63
CA GLY A 67 -7.16 12.22 -18.68
C GLY A 67 -7.03 12.91 -17.32
N GLU A 68 -7.39 12.24 -16.22
CA GLU A 68 -7.22 12.75 -14.86
C GLU A 68 -6.16 11.94 -14.09
N THR A 69 -5.27 12.63 -13.37
CA THR A 69 -4.26 12.00 -12.54
C THR A 69 -4.89 11.16 -11.44
N THR A 70 -4.39 9.94 -11.22
CA THR A 70 -4.92 9.01 -10.23
C THR A 70 -4.40 9.25 -8.81
N GLY A 71 -3.98 10.47 -8.50
CA GLY A 71 -3.33 10.76 -7.22
C GLY A 71 -2.92 12.22 -7.07
N VAL A 72 -2.53 12.55 -5.85
CA VAL A 72 -2.09 13.89 -5.44
C VAL A 72 -0.74 13.75 -4.73
N PRO A 73 0.29 14.55 -5.09
CA PRO A 73 1.61 14.41 -4.50
C PRO A 73 1.65 14.59 -2.99
N ALA A 74 2.59 13.89 -2.35
CA ALA A 74 2.90 14.07 -0.93
C ALA A 74 3.21 15.55 -0.63
N GLY A 75 2.74 16.03 0.52
CA GLY A 75 2.91 17.42 0.95
C GLY A 75 1.85 18.40 0.40
N GLN A 76 1.02 17.98 -0.56
CA GLN A 76 -0.14 18.78 -0.99
C GLN A 76 -1.38 18.50 -0.13
N PRO A 77 -2.34 19.44 -0.09
CA PRO A 77 -3.68 19.14 0.40
C PRO A 77 -4.23 17.90 -0.31
N ASP A 78 -4.86 17.00 0.46
CA ASP A 78 -5.46 15.78 -0.06
C ASP A 78 -4.50 14.82 -0.79
N ALA A 79 -3.21 14.84 -0.41
CA ALA A 79 -2.20 13.90 -0.89
C ALA A 79 -2.70 12.44 -0.88
N ALA A 80 -2.52 11.76 -2.01
CA ALA A 80 -2.96 10.40 -2.29
C ALA A 80 -2.00 9.77 -3.30
N ASP A 81 -1.00 9.03 -2.81
CA ASP A 81 0.02 8.36 -3.61
C ASP A 81 0.50 7.07 -2.91
N CYS A 82 -0.35 6.04 -2.93
CA CYS A 82 0.00 4.71 -2.44
C CYS A 82 1.18 4.12 -3.20
N ALA A 83 1.31 4.37 -4.51
CA ALA A 83 2.34 3.77 -5.34
C ALA A 83 3.76 4.13 -4.84
N SER A 84 3.97 5.36 -4.41
CA SER A 84 5.27 5.79 -3.85
C SER A 84 5.63 5.04 -2.57
N LEU A 85 4.69 4.84 -1.62
CA LEU A 85 4.96 4.06 -0.42
C LEU A 85 5.13 2.57 -0.74
N PHE A 86 4.28 2.01 -1.59
CA PHE A 86 4.30 0.57 -1.88
C PHE A 86 5.60 0.12 -2.53
N ARG A 87 6.22 0.95 -3.38
CA ARG A 87 7.56 0.69 -3.90
C ARG A 87 8.60 0.50 -2.78
N LEU A 88 8.49 1.28 -1.69
CA LEU A 88 9.36 1.13 -0.52
C LEU A 88 8.99 -0.11 0.30
N SER A 89 7.69 -0.29 0.60
CA SER A 89 7.20 -1.38 1.44
C SER A 89 7.45 -2.76 0.83
N VAL A 90 7.31 -2.93 -0.49
CA VAL A 90 7.51 -4.22 -1.18
C VAL A 90 8.94 -4.74 -0.98
N HIS A 91 9.95 -3.86 -0.97
CA HIS A 91 11.33 -4.27 -0.71
C HIS A 91 11.51 -4.86 0.70
N GLN A 92 10.77 -4.34 1.68
CA GLN A 92 10.82 -4.84 3.06
C GLN A 92 10.01 -6.12 3.21
N VAL A 93 8.75 -6.10 2.79
CA VAL A 93 7.80 -7.21 2.97
C VAL A 93 8.23 -8.47 2.21
N SER A 94 8.82 -8.33 1.02
CA SER A 94 9.30 -9.48 0.24
C SER A 94 10.40 -10.29 0.96
N ARG A 95 11.09 -9.68 1.93
CA ARG A 95 12.18 -10.32 2.69
C ARG A 95 11.72 -11.03 3.96
N TYR A 96 10.44 -10.95 4.34
CA TYR A 96 9.96 -11.55 5.60
C TYR A 96 10.11 -13.08 5.64
N ARG A 97 10.15 -13.76 4.50
CA ARG A 97 10.42 -15.21 4.43
C ARG A 97 11.92 -15.55 4.33
N SER A 98 12.79 -14.56 4.22
CA SER A 98 14.25 -14.72 4.21
C SER A 98 14.80 -14.92 5.63
N HIS A 99 14.25 -15.89 6.34
CA HIS A 99 14.90 -16.45 7.52
C HIS A 99 15.64 -17.70 7.06
N THR A 100 16.91 -17.53 6.70
CA THR A 100 17.88 -18.63 6.86
C THR A 100 17.73 -19.11 8.29
N ALA A 101 17.24 -20.35 8.48
CA ALA A 101 17.27 -20.99 9.78
C ALA A 101 18.69 -20.87 10.35
N PRO A 102 18.87 -20.60 11.66
CA PRO A 102 20.20 -20.62 12.24
C PRO A 102 20.82 -21.99 11.97
N VAL A 103 21.94 -22.03 11.25
CA VAL A 103 22.80 -23.22 11.20
C VAL A 103 23.36 -23.35 12.61
N ILE A 104 22.84 -24.29 13.40
CA ILE A 104 23.46 -24.70 14.66
C ILE A 104 24.73 -25.47 14.27
N PRO A 105 25.95 -24.95 14.53
CA PRO A 105 27.16 -25.70 14.25
C PRO A 105 27.29 -26.79 15.32
N GLY A 106 27.15 -28.04 14.90
CA GLY A 106 27.68 -29.20 15.61
C GLY A 106 26.71 -29.90 16.57
N ASN A 107 26.16 -31.02 16.10
CA ASN A 107 26.01 -32.19 16.95
C ASN A 107 26.46 -33.43 16.16
N ARG A 108 27.78 -33.51 15.91
CA ARG A 108 28.44 -34.79 15.67
C ARG A 108 29.03 -35.24 17.00
N SER A 109 28.26 -36.01 17.74
CA SER A 109 28.75 -36.74 18.91
C SER A 109 28.46 -38.22 18.69
N GLY A 110 29.53 -38.94 18.34
CA GLY A 110 29.77 -40.33 18.72
C GLY A 110 28.84 -41.39 18.13
N ASP A 111 29.25 -41.98 17.01
CA ASP A 111 28.99 -43.40 16.77
C ASP A 111 30.33 -44.13 16.93
N THR A 112 30.52 -44.73 18.11
CA THR A 112 31.59 -45.66 18.43
C THR A 112 30.94 -46.87 19.07
N GLY A 113 30.94 -48.00 18.36
CA GLY A 113 30.58 -49.32 18.90
C GLY A 113 29.81 -50.18 17.92
#